data_AF-A0A3N5WP54-F1
#
_entry.id   AF-A0A3N5WP54-F1
#
_cell.length_a   1.000
_cell.length_b   1.000
_cell.length_c   1.000
_cell.angle_alpha   90.00
_cell.angle_beta   90.00
_cell.angle_gamma   90.00
#
_symmetry.space_group_name_H-M   'P 1'
#
loop_
_entity.id
_entity.type
_entity.pdbx_description
1 polymer ?
#
loop_
_entity_poly.entity_id
_entity_poly.type
_entity_poly.pdbx_seq_one_letter_code
_entity_poly.pdbx_strand_id
1 'polypeptide(L)'
;VVAKGRGDSPSRPISGNPAGCPCHRICAPCIWSFLRNHRSADLLRDHQPLATQKRKDCQRSEFLVRKERFQEKEIHMPKILMIHGSNMNLLGIRQPEIYGTTSAAELDKMLVEYAQKKKFDLEIFSTNSEGECIDRIIKAHFDKVDVLVMNPGGFTYAAHSIRDTIKGVKIPYVEIHLSNHYERGLHSVVAPAAQGVIMGLGIQVYFAGLDAALYLAAQKKK
;
A
#
# COMPACT_ATOMS: atom_id res chain seq x y z
N VAL A 1 16.08 33.85 38.06
CA VAL A 1 15.24 34.92 37.46
C VAL A 1 14.18 34.24 36.62
N VAL A 2 12.97 34.12 37.17
CA VAL A 2 11.77 33.55 36.55
C VAL A 2 11.01 34.69 35.89
N ALA A 3 10.58 34.53 34.64
CA ALA A 3 9.58 35.41 34.04
C ALA A 3 8.50 34.54 33.36
N LYS A 4 7.40 34.38 34.09
CA LYS A 4 6.08 33.95 33.61
C LYS A 4 5.42 35.14 32.89
N GLY A 5 4.68 34.87 31.82
CA GLY A 5 3.76 35.83 31.21
C GLY A 5 2.59 35.12 30.56
N ARG A 6 1.55 34.83 31.36
CA ARG A 6 0.20 34.48 30.89
C ARG A 6 -0.55 35.78 30.58
N GLY A 7 -1.43 35.76 29.58
CA GLY A 7 -2.36 36.84 29.30
C GLY A 7 -3.65 36.27 28.72
N ASP A 8 -4.62 36.05 29.60
CA ASP A 8 -6.00 35.67 29.29
C ASP A 8 -6.79 36.83 28.64
N SER A 9 -7.85 36.43 27.94
CA SER A 9 -8.90 37.21 27.26
C SER A 9 -9.54 38.37 28.03
N PRO A 10 -10.37 39.18 27.34
CA PRO A 10 -11.74 39.30 27.84
C PRO A 10 -12.83 39.18 26.76
N SER A 11 -13.85 38.41 27.09
CA SER A 11 -15.20 38.38 26.52
C SER A 11 -16.04 39.62 26.88
N ARG A 12 -17.04 39.95 26.03
CA ARG A 12 -18.47 40.34 26.33
C ARG A 12 -18.99 41.50 25.42
N PRO A 13 -20.30 41.82 25.42
CA PRO A 13 -21.40 41.31 24.59
C PRO A 13 -21.94 42.41 23.62
N ILE A 14 -22.97 42.20 22.78
CA ILE A 14 -24.36 42.67 22.99
C ILE A 14 -25.19 42.45 21.69
N SER A 15 -26.37 41.85 21.88
CA SER A 15 -27.66 41.83 21.18
C SER A 15 -27.87 42.32 19.72
N GLY A 16 -28.70 41.53 19.00
CA GLY A 16 -29.57 41.98 17.90
C GLY A 16 -30.37 40.83 17.26
N ASN A 17 -31.57 40.53 17.78
CA ASN A 17 -32.58 39.54 17.32
C ASN A 17 -33.45 40.15 16.17
N PRO A 18 -34.53 39.52 15.64
CA PRO A 18 -34.82 38.14 15.16
C PRO A 18 -35.37 38.10 13.70
N ALA A 19 -35.32 36.94 13.04
CA ALA A 19 -36.33 36.49 12.05
C ALA A 19 -36.11 34.97 11.84
N GLY A 20 -36.94 34.07 12.39
CA GLY A 20 -38.10 33.46 11.69
C GLY A 20 -37.62 32.51 10.58
N CYS A 21 -37.85 31.19 10.55
CA CYS A 21 -38.86 30.34 11.15
C CYS A 21 -38.38 28.85 11.10
N PRO A 22 -39.00 27.92 11.86
CA PRO A 22 -38.52 26.57 12.11
C PRO A 22 -39.28 25.48 11.31
N CYS A 23 -38.63 24.36 10.99
CA CYS A 23 -39.27 23.04 11.02
C CYS A 23 -38.24 21.89 11.04
N HIS A 24 -37.94 21.43 12.25
CA HIS A 24 -37.67 20.01 12.49
C HIS A 24 -38.94 19.19 12.23
N ARG A 25 -38.83 18.01 11.60
CA ARG A 25 -39.16 16.74 12.27
C ARG A 25 -38.86 15.51 11.41
N ILE A 26 -38.06 14.66 12.03
CA ILE A 26 -37.97 13.20 11.95
C ILE A 26 -39.36 12.55 11.79
N CYS A 27 -39.46 11.53 10.93
CA CYS A 27 -40.02 10.20 11.25
C CYS A 27 -39.97 9.26 10.03
N ALA A 28 -39.31 8.10 10.21
CA ALA A 28 -39.58 6.87 9.45
C ALA A 28 -40.66 6.03 10.21
N PRO A 29 -40.98 4.78 9.83
CA PRO A 29 -41.78 4.31 8.68
C PRO A 29 -42.99 3.43 9.13
N CYS A 30 -44.01 3.22 8.27
CA CYS A 30 -45.04 2.16 8.41
C CYS A 30 -45.69 1.90 7.03
N ILE A 31 -45.52 0.73 6.39
CA ILE A 31 -46.23 -0.56 6.58
C ILE A 31 -47.67 -0.56 6.00
N TRP A 32 -47.80 -1.36 4.93
CA TRP A 32 -48.92 -2.21 4.49
C TRP A 32 -50.35 -1.65 4.27
N SER A 33 -50.78 -1.90 3.02
CA SER A 33 -51.93 -2.76 2.67
C SER A 33 -53.34 -2.18 2.62
N PHE A 34 -54.02 -2.59 1.53
CA PHE A 34 -55.45 -2.86 1.43
C PHE A 34 -56.43 -1.67 1.50
N LEU A 35 -57.06 -1.36 0.38
CA LEU A 35 -58.48 -1.71 0.16
C LEU A 35 -58.93 -1.40 -1.29
N ARG A 36 -59.86 -2.24 -1.74
CA ARG A 36 -60.45 -2.34 -3.07
C ARG A 36 -61.60 -1.35 -3.29
N ASN A 37 -61.87 -1.11 -4.58
CA ASN A 37 -63.18 -0.95 -5.23
C ASN A 37 -64.21 0.03 -4.65
N HIS A 38 -64.67 0.96 -5.48
CA HIS A 38 -65.89 0.76 -6.30
C HIS A 38 -66.16 1.95 -7.23
N ARG A 39 -66.63 1.63 -8.46
CA ARG A 39 -67.63 2.28 -9.35
C ARG A 39 -67.60 3.84 -9.43
N SER A 40 -67.74 4.50 -10.58
CA SER A 40 -68.74 4.33 -11.63
C SER A 40 -68.48 5.37 -12.73
N ALA A 41 -69.05 5.13 -13.91
CA ALA A 41 -69.52 6.09 -14.91
C ALA A 41 -68.46 6.91 -15.66
N ASP A 42 -68.22 6.65 -16.95
CA ASP A 42 -69.10 6.92 -18.10
C ASP A 42 -69.21 8.41 -18.47
N LEU A 43 -68.99 8.63 -19.77
CA LEU A 43 -69.46 9.72 -20.63
C LEU A 43 -68.48 10.87 -20.96
N LEU A 44 -68.00 10.74 -22.20
CA LEU A 44 -68.13 11.70 -23.31
C LEU A 44 -67.08 12.82 -23.46
N ARG A 45 -66.52 12.81 -24.69
CA ARG A 45 -66.30 13.95 -25.60
C ARG A 45 -65.17 14.91 -25.18
N ASP A 46 -64.22 15.33 -26.01
CA ASP A 46 -64.21 15.54 -27.46
C ASP A 46 -62.77 15.58 -28.00
N HIS A 47 -62.66 15.47 -29.33
CA HIS A 47 -61.57 15.91 -30.22
C HIS A 47 -60.27 15.09 -30.32
N GLN A 48 -60.29 14.08 -31.20
CA GLN A 48 -59.65 13.99 -32.54
C GLN A 48 -58.26 14.64 -32.83
N PRO A 49 -57.54 14.24 -33.90
CA PRO A 49 -56.31 13.44 -33.80
C PRO A 49 -55.08 14.09 -34.49
N LEU A 50 -53.88 13.68 -34.08
CA LEU A 50 -52.68 13.74 -34.93
C LEU A 50 -52.05 12.35 -34.85
N ALA A 51 -52.42 11.43 -35.74
CA ALA A 51 -51.69 11.26 -36.99
C ALA A 51 -50.21 11.62 -36.83
N THR A 52 -49.39 10.65 -36.46
CA THR A 52 -48.42 10.06 -37.40
C THR A 52 -47.44 9.17 -36.62
N GLN A 53 -47.63 7.87 -36.77
CA GLN A 53 -46.57 7.06 -37.35
C GLN A 53 -45.17 7.24 -36.75
N LYS A 54 -44.94 6.56 -35.63
CA LYS A 54 -43.74 5.72 -35.49
C LYS A 54 -44.02 4.56 -34.54
N ARG A 55 -44.78 3.59 -35.06
CA ARG A 55 -44.38 2.20 -34.90
C ARG A 55 -42.95 2.11 -35.42
N LYS A 56 -42.00 2.06 -34.49
CA LYS A 56 -40.56 1.72 -34.62
C LYS A 56 -39.87 2.60 -33.59
N ASP A 57 -39.68 2.03 -32.40
CA ASP A 57 -38.66 2.38 -31.39
C ASP A 57 -38.99 1.74 -30.02
N CYS A 58 -40.03 0.90 -29.92
CA CYS A 58 -40.17 -0.08 -28.84
C CYS A 58 -39.29 -1.34 -29.06
N GLN A 59 -38.05 -1.13 -29.50
CA GLN A 59 -36.95 -2.12 -29.43
C GLN A 59 -35.67 -1.45 -28.89
N ARG A 60 -35.81 -0.40 -28.09
CA ARG A 60 -34.66 0.30 -27.51
C ARG A 60 -34.77 0.51 -26.01
N SER A 61 -35.32 -0.47 -25.33
CA SER A 61 -34.84 -0.80 -23.99
C SER A 61 -33.89 -2.00 -24.12
N GLU A 62 -32.87 -1.88 -24.97
CA GLU A 62 -31.62 -2.61 -24.75
C GLU A 62 -31.17 -2.19 -23.36
N PHE A 63 -31.55 -3.00 -22.38
CA PHE A 63 -30.58 -3.64 -21.52
C PHE A 63 -29.37 -2.74 -21.26
N LEU A 64 -29.63 -1.60 -20.62
CA LEU A 64 -28.60 -0.81 -19.95
C LEU A 64 -28.16 -1.59 -18.70
N VAL A 65 -27.70 -2.83 -18.92
CA VAL A 65 -26.65 -3.39 -18.09
C VAL A 65 -25.54 -2.39 -18.23
N ARG A 66 -25.38 -1.59 -17.17
CA ARG A 66 -24.14 -0.92 -16.85
C ARG A 66 -23.05 -1.95 -17.04
N LYS A 67 -22.46 -1.98 -18.24
CA LYS A 67 -21.07 -2.36 -18.45
C LYS A 67 -20.25 -1.31 -17.73
N GLU A 68 -20.38 -1.26 -16.41
CA GLU A 68 -19.26 -0.90 -15.57
C GLU A 68 -18.22 -1.93 -15.96
N ARG A 69 -17.26 -1.44 -16.75
CA ARG A 69 -16.07 -2.17 -17.12
C ARG A 69 -15.44 -2.58 -15.81
N PHE A 70 -15.73 -3.80 -15.36
CA PHE A 70 -14.75 -4.59 -14.66
C PHE A 70 -13.60 -4.73 -15.65
N GLN A 71 -12.75 -3.69 -15.71
CA GLN A 71 -11.41 -3.89 -16.19
C GLN A 71 -10.88 -4.95 -15.26
N GLU A 72 -10.66 -6.15 -15.79
CA GLU A 72 -9.82 -7.15 -15.17
C GLU A 72 -8.54 -6.40 -14.81
N LYS A 73 -8.42 -6.01 -13.53
CA LYS A 73 -7.22 -5.38 -13.01
C LYS A 73 -6.15 -6.43 -13.26
N GLU A 74 -5.30 -6.17 -14.24
CA GLU A 74 -4.14 -6.99 -14.53
C GLU A 74 -3.45 -7.25 -13.19
N ILE A 75 -3.43 -8.52 -12.76
CA ILE A 75 -2.85 -8.89 -11.47
C ILE A 75 -1.35 -8.85 -11.66
N HIS A 76 -0.78 -7.64 -11.66
CA HIS A 76 0.66 -7.45 -11.68
C HIS A 76 1.21 -7.96 -10.36
N MET A 77 1.80 -9.16 -10.44
CA MET A 77 2.54 -9.79 -9.36
C MET A 77 3.82 -8.98 -9.12
N PRO A 78 3.98 -8.33 -7.95
CA PRO A 78 5.16 -7.53 -7.67
C PRO A 78 6.42 -8.38 -7.74
N LYS A 79 7.48 -7.85 -8.37
CA LYS A 79 8.80 -8.47 -8.40
C LYS A 79 9.71 -7.85 -7.35
N ILE A 80 10.10 -8.63 -6.36
CA ILE A 80 10.95 -8.18 -5.25
C ILE A 80 12.29 -8.91 -5.33
N LEU A 81 13.37 -8.15 -5.26
CA LEU A 81 14.72 -8.70 -5.11
C LEU A 81 15.17 -8.56 -3.66
N MET A 82 15.49 -9.68 -3.02
CA MET A 82 16.12 -9.74 -1.71
C MET A 82 17.62 -9.97 -1.89
N ILE A 83 18.45 -9.06 -1.38
CA ILE A 83 19.90 -9.20 -1.39
C ILE A 83 20.42 -9.48 0.03
N HIS A 84 21.27 -10.48 0.15
CA HIS A 84 22.07 -10.76 1.33
C HIS A 84 23.53 -10.40 1.04
N GLY A 85 24.03 -9.39 1.73
CA GLY A 85 25.39 -8.91 1.59
C GLY A 85 26.41 -9.77 2.34
N SER A 86 27.58 -9.18 2.58
CA SER A 86 28.74 -9.90 3.09
C SER A 86 28.48 -10.58 4.44
N ASN A 87 28.95 -11.83 4.55
CA ASN A 87 28.91 -12.74 5.70
C ASN A 87 27.52 -13.29 6.09
N MET A 88 26.48 -13.06 5.28
CA MET A 88 25.14 -13.57 5.57
C MET A 88 25.00 -15.08 5.33
N ASN A 89 25.88 -15.67 4.53
CA ASN A 89 25.97 -17.12 4.37
C ASN A 89 26.44 -17.85 5.64
N LEU A 90 26.97 -17.13 6.64
CA LEU A 90 27.44 -17.69 7.91
C LEU A 90 26.36 -17.70 9.01
N LEU A 91 25.12 -17.36 8.70
CA LEU A 91 23.98 -17.44 9.61
C LEU A 91 23.84 -18.86 10.19
N GLY A 92 23.60 -18.96 11.50
CA GLY A 92 23.47 -20.23 12.23
C GLY A 92 24.80 -20.90 12.61
N ILE A 93 25.93 -20.49 12.00
CA ILE A 93 27.27 -21.02 12.32
C ILE A 93 28.00 -20.09 13.30
N ARG A 94 27.85 -18.77 13.12
CA ARG A 94 28.55 -17.76 13.91
C ARG A 94 27.59 -17.10 14.91
N GLN A 95 27.87 -17.22 16.22
CA GLN A 95 27.12 -16.56 17.30
C GLN A 95 25.60 -16.85 17.28
N PRO A 96 25.18 -18.12 17.44
CA PRO A 96 23.76 -18.51 17.41
C PRO A 96 22.91 -17.79 18.46
N GLU A 97 23.53 -17.31 19.54
CA GLU A 97 22.87 -16.51 20.59
C GLU A 97 22.36 -15.15 20.06
N ILE A 98 22.97 -14.60 19.01
CA ILE A 98 22.63 -13.28 18.45
C ILE A 98 21.74 -13.42 17.21
N TYR A 99 21.97 -14.44 16.39
CA TYR A 99 21.30 -14.61 15.09
C TYR A 99 20.26 -15.74 15.06
N GLY A 100 20.13 -16.49 16.15
CA GLY A 100 19.31 -17.70 16.22
C GLY A 100 20.00 -18.93 15.65
N THR A 101 19.32 -20.07 15.74
CA THR A 101 19.77 -21.36 15.19
C THR A 101 19.38 -21.56 13.73
N THR A 102 18.64 -20.61 13.14
CA THR A 102 18.15 -20.71 11.77
C THR A 102 19.31 -20.55 10.79
N SER A 103 19.48 -21.56 9.94
CA SER A 103 20.47 -21.51 8.86
C SER A 103 20.02 -20.59 7.72
N ALA A 104 20.96 -20.13 6.89
CA ALA A 104 20.63 -19.34 5.69
C ALA A 104 19.66 -20.10 4.76
N ALA A 105 19.84 -21.42 4.59
CA ALA A 105 18.98 -22.24 3.75
C ALA A 105 17.55 -22.39 4.32
N GLU A 106 17.39 -22.43 5.64
CA GLU A 106 16.07 -22.42 6.28
C GLU A 106 15.41 -21.06 6.13
N LEU A 107 16.15 -19.97 6.29
CA LEU A 107 15.66 -18.62 6.07
C LEU A 107 15.14 -18.46 4.63
N ASP A 108 15.92 -18.85 3.63
CA ASP A 108 15.51 -18.76 2.21
C ASP A 108 14.20 -19.51 1.96
N LYS A 109 14.05 -20.72 2.51
CA LYS A 109 12.79 -21.49 2.41
C LYS A 109 11.62 -20.73 3.03
N MET A 110 11.80 -20.18 4.23
CA MET A 110 10.76 -19.42 4.91
C MET A 110 10.33 -18.19 4.11
N LEU A 111 11.28 -17.48 3.48
CA LEU A 111 10.99 -16.30 2.65
C LEU A 111 10.27 -16.67 1.35
N VAL A 112 10.66 -17.77 0.70
CA VAL A 112 9.98 -18.28 -0.50
C VAL A 112 8.55 -18.71 -0.18
N GLU A 113 8.33 -19.45 0.92
CA GLU A 113 6.98 -19.81 1.37
C GLU A 113 6.12 -18.56 1.68
N TYR A 114 6.74 -17.54 2.28
CA TYR A 114 6.07 -16.28 2.55
C TYR A 114 5.66 -15.55 1.27
N ALA A 115 6.55 -15.53 0.27
CA ALA A 115 6.28 -14.96 -1.04
C ALA A 115 5.12 -15.65 -1.76
N GLN A 116 5.09 -16.99 -1.73
CA GLN A 116 4.00 -17.78 -2.29
C GLN A 116 2.66 -17.46 -1.60
N LYS A 117 2.65 -17.39 -0.26
CA LYS A 117 1.43 -17.07 0.52
C LYS A 117 0.90 -15.67 0.21
N LYS A 118 1.80 -14.69 0.02
CA LYS A 118 1.47 -13.28 -0.26
C LYS A 118 1.34 -12.94 -1.75
N LYS A 119 1.60 -13.91 -2.65
CA LYS A 119 1.47 -13.80 -4.12
C LYS A 119 2.33 -12.70 -4.74
N PHE A 120 3.63 -12.73 -4.44
CA PHE A 120 4.63 -11.91 -5.13
C PHE A 120 5.79 -12.78 -5.63
N ASP A 121 6.50 -12.28 -6.63
CA ASP A 121 7.70 -12.92 -7.18
C ASP A 121 8.90 -12.47 -6.36
N LEU A 122 9.62 -13.42 -5.77
CA LEU A 122 10.77 -13.19 -4.90
C LEU A 122 12.01 -13.84 -5.48
N GLU A 123 13.00 -13.02 -5.78
CA GLU A 123 14.35 -13.50 -6.06
C GLU A 123 15.24 -13.23 -4.84
N ILE A 124 15.99 -14.24 -4.41
CA ILE A 124 16.97 -14.12 -3.33
C ILE A 124 18.37 -14.24 -3.94
N PHE A 125 19.23 -13.26 -3.65
CA PHE A 125 20.60 -13.21 -4.12
C PHE A 125 21.55 -12.97 -2.95
N SER A 126 22.57 -13.82 -2.81
CA SER A 126 23.57 -13.71 -1.74
C SER A 126 24.95 -13.50 -2.34
N THR A 127 25.72 -12.53 -1.83
CA THR A 127 27.10 -12.30 -2.26
C THR A 127 27.99 -11.78 -1.14
N ASN A 128 29.28 -12.10 -1.23
CA ASN A 128 30.32 -11.53 -0.39
C ASN A 128 31.14 -10.44 -1.10
N SER A 129 30.89 -10.21 -2.40
CA SER A 129 31.61 -9.25 -3.22
C SER A 129 30.79 -7.98 -3.45
N GLU A 130 31.39 -6.82 -3.21
CA GLU A 130 30.74 -5.53 -3.47
C GLU A 130 30.42 -5.36 -4.96
N GLY A 131 31.34 -5.75 -5.85
CA GLY A 131 31.15 -5.65 -7.31
C GLY A 131 29.96 -6.48 -7.81
N GLU A 132 29.84 -7.74 -7.35
CA GLU A 132 28.70 -8.59 -7.71
C GLU A 132 27.37 -8.02 -7.22
N CYS A 133 27.37 -7.40 -6.04
CA CYS A 133 26.18 -6.73 -5.51
C CYS A 133 25.76 -5.56 -6.41
N ILE A 134 26.72 -4.72 -6.82
CA ILE A 134 26.51 -3.60 -7.74
C ILE A 134 25.96 -4.11 -9.07
N ASP A 135 26.60 -5.12 -9.67
CA ASP A 135 26.19 -5.69 -10.95
C ASP A 135 24.77 -6.28 -10.86
N ARG A 136 24.44 -6.97 -9.76
CA ARG A 136 23.08 -7.47 -9.54
C ARG A 136 22.08 -6.33 -9.41
N ILE A 137 22.38 -5.25 -8.70
CA ILE A 137 21.48 -4.09 -8.55
C ILE A 137 21.25 -3.42 -9.92
N ILE A 138 22.29 -3.26 -10.73
CA ILE A 138 22.18 -2.73 -12.09
C ILE A 138 21.29 -3.64 -12.94
N LYS A 139 21.51 -4.96 -12.89
CA LYS A 139 20.69 -5.93 -13.61
C LYS A 139 19.21 -5.86 -13.19
N ALA A 140 18.93 -5.65 -11.90
CA ALA A 140 17.58 -5.52 -11.36
C ALA A 140 16.76 -4.42 -12.04
N HIS A 141 17.43 -3.32 -12.45
CA HIS A 141 16.79 -2.24 -13.20
C HIS A 141 16.28 -2.72 -14.55
N PHE A 142 17.11 -3.46 -15.30
CA PHE A 142 16.75 -4.02 -16.61
C PHE A 142 15.71 -5.14 -16.50
N ASP A 143 15.79 -5.95 -15.44
CA ASP A 143 14.82 -7.02 -15.15
C ASP A 143 13.45 -6.49 -14.69
N LYS A 144 13.31 -5.15 -14.54
CA LYS A 144 12.11 -4.45 -14.04
C LYS A 144 11.68 -4.92 -12.65
N VAL A 145 12.64 -5.08 -11.74
CA VAL A 145 12.34 -5.32 -10.33
C VAL A 145 11.58 -4.11 -9.77
N ASP A 146 10.49 -4.39 -9.05
CA ASP A 146 9.62 -3.35 -8.50
C ASP A 146 10.24 -2.70 -7.27
N VAL A 147 10.80 -3.52 -6.37
CA VAL A 147 11.38 -3.09 -5.08
C VAL A 147 12.58 -3.96 -4.71
N LEU A 148 13.62 -3.32 -4.18
CA LEU A 148 14.81 -3.95 -3.61
C LEU A 148 14.68 -4.02 -2.08
N VAL A 149 14.95 -5.18 -1.50
CA VAL A 149 15.17 -5.36 -0.06
C VAL A 149 16.58 -5.88 0.12
N MET A 150 17.35 -5.33 1.05
CA MET A 150 18.73 -5.80 1.27
C MET A 150 19.10 -5.78 2.73
N ASN A 151 19.74 -6.87 3.16
CA ASN A 151 20.60 -6.88 4.33
C ASN A 151 22.05 -6.67 3.88
N PRO A 152 22.66 -5.48 4.08
CA PRO A 152 24.00 -5.21 3.60
C PRO A 152 25.08 -6.04 4.31
N GLY A 153 24.81 -6.55 5.52
CA GLY A 153 25.80 -7.29 6.31
C GLY A 153 27.09 -6.48 6.52
N GLY A 154 28.22 -7.02 6.08
CA GLY A 154 29.51 -6.30 6.13
C GLY A 154 29.58 -5.01 5.28
N PHE A 155 28.73 -4.85 4.27
CA PHE A 155 28.71 -3.68 3.40
C PHE A 155 28.21 -2.41 4.10
N THR A 156 27.51 -2.58 5.22
CA THR A 156 27.02 -1.51 6.11
C THR A 156 28.08 -0.47 6.42
N TYR A 157 29.36 -0.85 6.52
CA TYR A 157 30.41 0.02 7.04
C TYR A 157 31.09 0.91 5.99
N ALA A 158 31.21 0.44 4.75
CA ALA A 158 32.11 1.07 3.77
C ALA A 158 31.61 1.07 2.32
N ALA A 159 30.52 0.39 1.99
CA ALA A 159 30.04 0.25 0.62
C ALA A 159 29.28 1.49 0.11
N HIS A 160 29.97 2.62 0.02
CA HIS A 160 29.43 3.85 -0.57
C HIS A 160 29.04 3.65 -2.03
N SER A 161 29.75 2.81 -2.77
CA SER A 161 29.47 2.51 -4.17
C SER A 161 28.08 1.87 -4.33
N ILE A 162 27.72 0.91 -3.46
CA ILE A 162 26.38 0.29 -3.45
C ILE A 162 25.29 1.34 -3.24
N ARG A 163 25.47 2.24 -2.26
CA ARG A 163 24.51 3.34 -2.00
C ARG A 163 24.27 4.15 -3.29
N ASP A 164 25.35 4.54 -3.95
CA ASP A 164 25.28 5.43 -5.11
C ASP A 164 24.68 4.70 -6.32
N THR A 165 24.96 3.40 -6.50
CA THR A 165 24.29 2.55 -7.48
C THR A 165 22.78 2.48 -7.25
N ILE A 166 22.33 2.25 -6.01
CA ILE A 166 20.89 2.19 -5.67
C ILE A 166 20.20 3.51 -6.03
N LYS A 167 20.81 4.64 -5.68
CA LYS A 167 20.29 5.97 -6.04
C LYS A 167 20.24 6.19 -7.55
N GLY A 168 21.21 5.64 -8.29
CA GLY A 168 21.27 5.72 -9.76
C GLY A 168 20.16 4.94 -10.46
N VAL A 169 19.86 3.71 -10.02
CA VAL A 169 18.86 2.83 -10.66
C VAL A 169 17.40 3.21 -10.34
N LYS A 170 17.19 4.05 -9.30
CA LYS A 170 15.88 4.55 -8.85
C LYS A 170 14.84 3.46 -8.54
N ILE A 171 15.31 2.29 -8.12
CA ILE A 171 14.44 1.23 -7.60
C ILE A 171 14.17 1.55 -6.12
N PRO A 172 12.91 1.56 -5.65
CA PRO A 172 12.61 1.69 -4.22
C PRO A 172 13.37 0.66 -3.41
N TYR A 173 14.00 1.09 -2.32
CA TYR A 173 14.90 0.27 -1.53
C TYR A 173 14.49 0.24 -0.06
N VAL A 174 14.45 -0.95 0.54
CA VAL A 174 14.27 -1.17 1.99
C VAL A 174 15.50 -1.87 2.56
N GLU A 175 16.09 -1.28 3.60
CA GLU A 175 17.24 -1.86 4.28
C GLU A 175 16.82 -2.64 5.53
N ILE A 176 17.40 -3.81 5.75
CA ILE A 176 17.09 -4.65 6.90
C ILE A 176 18.35 -5.16 7.61
N HIS A 177 18.30 -5.31 8.93
CA HIS A 177 19.41 -5.86 9.73
C HIS A 177 18.89 -6.75 10.86
N LEU A 178 19.44 -7.95 11.04
CA LEU A 178 18.99 -8.84 12.13
C LEU A 178 19.19 -8.20 13.51
N SER A 179 20.33 -7.55 13.72
CA SER A 179 20.72 -6.95 14.99
C SER A 179 20.59 -5.43 14.98
N ASN A 180 20.50 -4.84 16.17
CA ASN A 180 20.51 -3.39 16.34
C ASN A 180 21.97 -2.90 16.38
N HIS A 181 22.51 -2.53 15.23
CA HIS A 181 23.90 -2.06 15.15
C HIS A 181 24.09 -0.62 15.68
N TYR A 182 23.00 0.14 15.93
CA TYR A 182 23.09 1.46 16.56
C TYR A 182 23.54 1.40 18.02
N GLU A 183 23.28 0.30 18.73
CA GLU A 183 23.80 0.08 20.10
C GLU A 183 25.33 0.12 20.15
N ARG A 184 25.99 -0.12 19.01
CA ARG A 184 27.44 -0.14 18.87
C ARG A 184 27.98 1.15 18.23
N GLY A 185 27.14 2.16 18.03
CA GLY A 185 27.52 3.43 17.38
C GLY A 185 27.85 3.28 15.89
N LEU A 186 27.38 2.21 15.26
CA LEU A 186 27.61 1.95 13.84
C LEU A 186 26.44 2.52 13.04
N HIS A 187 26.74 3.17 11.92
CA HIS A 187 25.73 3.71 11.01
C HIS A 187 25.94 3.12 9.63
N SER A 188 24.87 2.63 9.01
CA SER A 188 24.92 2.14 7.64
C SER A 188 25.22 3.25 6.66
N VAL A 189 26.27 3.08 5.86
CA VAL A 189 26.58 3.98 4.75
C VAL A 189 25.60 3.83 3.59
N VAL A 190 24.84 2.73 3.54
CA VAL A 190 23.87 2.39 2.49
C VAL A 190 22.47 2.94 2.81
N ALA A 191 22.14 3.04 4.10
CA ALA A 191 20.83 3.49 4.59
C ALA A 191 20.33 4.82 4.00
N PRO A 192 21.18 5.82 3.69
CA PRO A 192 20.73 7.05 3.03
C PRO A 192 20.14 6.86 1.61
N ALA A 193 20.23 5.68 1.02
CA ALA A 193 19.52 5.33 -0.23
C ALA A 193 18.16 4.65 0.03
N ALA A 194 17.90 4.18 1.24
CA ALA A 194 16.69 3.44 1.59
C ALA A 194 15.50 4.37 1.84
N GLN A 195 14.30 3.89 1.54
CA GLN A 195 13.03 4.50 1.94
C GLN A 195 12.74 4.28 3.43
N GLY A 196 13.28 3.21 4.00
CA GLY A 196 13.17 2.87 5.40
C GLY A 196 14.17 1.79 5.79
N VAL A 197 14.52 1.78 7.07
CA VAL A 197 15.45 0.80 7.66
C VAL A 197 14.74 0.08 8.79
N ILE A 198 14.80 -1.25 8.80
CA ILE A 198 14.22 -2.10 9.86
C ILE A 198 15.34 -2.91 10.48
N MET A 199 15.53 -2.81 11.80
CA MET A 199 16.64 -3.50 12.47
C MET A 199 16.31 -4.00 13.87
N GLY A 200 17.08 -4.98 14.34
CA GLY A 200 17.07 -5.43 15.73
C GLY A 200 15.93 -6.40 16.11
N LEU A 201 15.13 -6.86 15.14
CA LEU A 201 14.03 -7.81 15.38
C LEU A 201 14.39 -9.25 14.99
N GLY A 202 15.68 -9.57 14.89
CA GLY A 202 16.16 -10.89 14.47
C GLY A 202 15.64 -11.24 13.07
N ILE A 203 15.13 -12.45 12.90
CA ILE A 203 14.61 -12.93 11.61
C ILE A 203 13.35 -12.16 11.16
N GLN A 204 12.60 -11.57 12.10
CA GLN A 204 11.35 -10.87 11.75
C GLN A 204 11.56 -9.65 10.85
N VAL A 205 12.77 -9.09 10.83
CA VAL A 205 13.11 -7.97 9.94
C VAL A 205 12.96 -8.33 8.47
N TYR A 206 13.15 -9.60 8.09
CA TYR A 206 12.99 -10.04 6.70
C TYR A 206 11.52 -9.97 6.27
N PHE A 207 10.61 -10.51 7.09
CA PHE A 207 9.17 -10.46 6.80
C PHE A 207 8.64 -9.03 6.81
N ALA A 208 9.05 -8.24 7.81
CA ALA A 208 8.69 -6.83 7.88
C ALA A 208 9.23 -6.04 6.68
N GLY A 209 10.45 -6.33 6.23
CA GLY A 209 11.04 -5.74 5.03
C GLY A 209 10.30 -6.10 3.75
N LEU A 210 9.85 -7.36 3.61
CA LEU A 210 9.04 -7.80 2.48
C LEU A 210 7.65 -7.16 2.49
N ASP A 211 7.01 -7.02 3.65
CA ASP A 211 5.73 -6.30 3.76
C ASP A 211 5.87 -4.81 3.42
N ALA A 212 6.95 -4.16 3.89
CA ALA A 212 7.28 -2.79 3.50
C ALA A 212 7.50 -2.67 1.99
N ALA A 213 8.19 -3.65 1.37
CA ALA A 213 8.39 -3.67 -0.06
C ALA A 213 7.07 -3.81 -0.84
N LEU A 214 6.16 -4.68 -0.40
CA LEU A 214 4.83 -4.80 -1.01
C LEU A 214 4.04 -3.49 -0.92
N TYR A 215 4.12 -2.79 0.21
CA TYR A 215 3.52 -1.47 0.38
C TYR A 215 4.08 -0.46 -0.64
N LEU A 216 5.40 -0.39 -0.81
CA LEU A 216 6.05 0.48 -1.79
C LEU A 216 5.69 0.12 -3.23
N ALA A 217 5.65 -1.17 -3.57
CA ALA A 217 5.25 -1.66 -4.89
C ALA A 217 3.81 -1.25 -5.23
N ALA A 218 2.91 -1.22 -4.24
CA ALA A 218 1.54 -0.77 -4.43
C ALA A 218 1.43 0.75 -4.64
N GLN A 219 2.33 1.55 -4.07
CA GLN A 219 2.35 3.00 -4.25
C GLN A 219 2.82 3.44 -5.64
N LYS A 220 3.81 2.75 -6.21
CA LYS A 220 4.35 3.05 -7.55
C LYS A 220 3.30 2.98 -8.67
N LYS A 221 2.18 2.30 -8.42
CA LYS A 221 1.07 2.13 -9.38
C LYS A 221 0.05 3.27 -9.36
N LYS A 222 0.14 4.21 -8.41
CA LYS A 222 -0.73 5.40 -8.34
C LYS A 222 -0.04 6.60 -8.99
#